data_AF-A0A972TEA8-F1
#
_entry.id   AF-A0A972TEA8-F1
#
_cell.length_a   1.000
_cell.length_b   1.000
_cell.length_c   1.000
_cell.angle_alpha   90.00
_cell.angle_beta   90.00
_cell.angle_gamma   90.00
#
_symmetry.space_group_name_H-M   'P 1'
#
loop_
_entity.id
_entity.type
_entity.pdbx_description
1 polymer ?
#
loop_
_entity_poly.entity_id
_entity_poly.type
_entity_poly.pdbx_seq_one_letter_code
_entity_poly.pdbx_strand_id
1 'polypeptide(L)'
;MQSKYKDSRSFNGKTLVVLALSGIIPYLLMIYLVIYGKIDLNDTIMFFFALAIFCGLTGFVIIRRSADQLGYLSKKTGSIKAGKKDALIQINADQELNDIADHFNAILKELQNTDRKMKNQSLQLILYTEELSSSYKKLKEEKDLKKQLSKYVGKHLVDKLISSKRGILFKDERKEVTILFADIRSFTSITEKLPAEDVVEMLNLFFNAMVDIIFKNNGILDK
;
A
#
# COMPACT_ATOMS: atom_id res chain seq x y z
N MET A 1 24.95 -11.71 -22.40
CA MET A 1 23.83 -12.66 -22.62
C MET A 1 24.12 -13.47 -23.86
N GLN A 2 24.74 -14.64 -23.71
CA GLN A 2 24.94 -15.57 -24.84
C GLN A 2 23.64 -16.35 -25.07
N SER A 3 23.19 -16.37 -26.32
CA SER A 3 21.97 -17.06 -26.77
C SER A 3 22.06 -18.55 -26.46
N LYS A 4 21.30 -19.01 -25.46
CA LYS A 4 21.14 -20.41 -25.07
C LYS A 4 20.17 -21.17 -26.01
N TYR A 5 19.93 -20.65 -27.21
CA TYR A 5 18.87 -21.08 -28.14
C TYR A 5 19.32 -22.11 -29.20
N LYS A 6 20.41 -22.84 -28.96
CA LYS A 6 20.86 -23.95 -29.84
C LYS A 6 20.64 -25.31 -29.17
N ASP A 7 19.45 -25.54 -28.60
CA ASP A 7 19.07 -26.87 -28.12
C ASP A 7 18.02 -27.48 -29.04
N SER A 8 18.29 -28.69 -29.55
CA SER A 8 17.38 -29.52 -30.34
C SER A 8 16.06 -29.86 -29.62
N ARG A 9 15.99 -29.65 -28.30
CA ARG A 9 14.77 -29.85 -27.50
C ARG A 9 13.80 -28.67 -27.54
N SER A 10 14.23 -27.51 -28.04
CA SER A 10 13.42 -26.30 -28.09
C SER A 10 12.34 -26.41 -29.18
N PHE A 11 11.22 -25.70 -29.03
CA PHE A 11 10.16 -25.70 -30.04
C PHE A 11 10.72 -25.26 -31.40
N ASN A 12 11.54 -24.21 -31.41
CA ASN A 12 12.20 -23.74 -32.63
C ASN A 12 13.18 -24.77 -33.20
N GLY A 13 13.94 -25.46 -32.34
CA GLY A 13 14.86 -26.52 -32.75
C GLY A 13 14.14 -27.69 -33.41
N LYS A 14 13.05 -28.17 -32.79
CA LYS A 14 12.21 -29.24 -33.34
C LYS A 14 11.57 -28.83 -34.67
N THR A 15 11.02 -27.61 -34.74
CA THR A 15 10.37 -27.10 -35.95
C THR A 15 11.38 -26.97 -37.10
N LEU A 16 12.60 -26.52 -36.81
CA LEU A 16 13.67 -26.39 -37.81
C LEU A 16 14.20 -27.75 -38.27
N VAL A 17 14.30 -28.74 -37.37
CA VAL A 17 14.62 -30.14 -37.74
C VAL A 17 13.52 -30.75 -38.61
N VAL A 18 12.24 -30.53 -38.28
CA VAL A 18 11.11 -31.00 -39.09
C VAL A 18 11.14 -30.36 -40.48
N LEU A 19 11.34 -29.04 -40.58
CA LEU A 19 11.42 -28.33 -41.87
C LEU A 19 12.62 -28.79 -42.72
N ALA A 20 13.77 -29.03 -42.10
CA ALA A 20 14.96 -29.54 -42.80
C ALA A 20 14.73 -30.98 -43.32
N LEU A 21 14.13 -31.85 -42.50
CA LEU A 21 13.80 -33.23 -42.85
C LEU A 21 12.66 -33.34 -43.87
N SER A 22 11.69 -32.42 -43.86
CA SER A 22 10.57 -32.44 -44.81
C SER A 22 10.89 -31.74 -46.13
N GLY A 23 11.82 -30.79 -46.14
CA GLY A 23 12.09 -29.94 -47.30
C GLY A 23 13.34 -30.33 -48.10
N ILE A 24 14.52 -30.25 -47.47
CA ILE A 24 15.80 -30.29 -48.20
C ILE A 24 16.32 -31.72 -48.34
N ILE A 25 16.23 -32.50 -47.26
CA ILE A 25 16.81 -33.85 -47.19
C ILE A 25 16.16 -34.82 -48.20
N PRO A 26 14.82 -34.87 -48.36
CA PRO A 26 14.18 -35.78 -49.31
C PRO A 26 14.57 -35.46 -50.76
N TYR A 27 14.71 -34.18 -51.09
CA TYR A 27 15.02 -33.73 -52.44
C TYR A 27 16.48 -34.02 -52.82
N LEU A 28 17.41 -33.79 -51.88
CA LEU A 28 18.81 -34.18 -52.06
C LEU A 28 18.97 -35.70 -52.16
N LEU A 29 18.23 -36.48 -51.37
CA LEU A 29 18.23 -37.94 -51.44
C LEU A 29 17.67 -38.44 -52.78
N MET A 30 16.59 -37.83 -53.27
CA MET A 30 16.01 -38.15 -54.58
C MET A 30 17.02 -37.91 -55.71
N ILE A 31 17.69 -36.74 -55.71
CA ILE A 31 18.74 -36.43 -56.70
C ILE A 31 19.88 -37.45 -56.63
N TYR A 32 20.31 -37.81 -55.42
CA TYR A 32 21.38 -38.79 -55.21
C TYR A 32 21.01 -40.18 -55.75
N LEU A 33 19.80 -40.68 -55.46
CA LEU A 33 19.32 -41.98 -55.90
C LEU A 33 19.19 -42.09 -57.43
N VAL A 34 18.75 -41.01 -58.09
CA VAL A 34 18.65 -40.96 -59.56
C VAL A 34 20.04 -40.94 -60.22
N ILE A 35 20.99 -40.17 -59.68
CA ILE A 35 22.32 -40.01 -60.30
C ILE A 35 23.22 -41.22 -60.05
N TYR A 36 23.25 -41.75 -58.82
CA TYR A 36 24.21 -42.78 -58.41
C TYR A 36 23.58 -44.17 -58.21
N GLY A 37 22.29 -44.25 -57.90
CA GLY A 37 21.62 -45.50 -57.54
C GLY A 37 21.20 -46.38 -58.71
N LYS A 38 21.18 -45.86 -59.96
CA LYS A 38 20.60 -46.54 -61.15
C LYS A 38 19.20 -47.12 -60.88
N ILE A 39 18.41 -46.47 -60.03
CA ILE A 39 17.03 -46.86 -59.72
C ILE A 39 16.10 -46.21 -60.75
N ASP A 40 15.08 -46.94 -61.19
CA ASP A 40 14.08 -46.40 -62.12
C ASP A 40 13.32 -45.21 -61.51
N LEU A 41 12.93 -44.27 -62.36
CA LEU A 41 12.27 -43.02 -61.96
C LEU A 41 10.98 -43.29 -61.15
N ASN A 42 10.24 -44.34 -61.52
CA ASN A 42 8.97 -44.70 -60.90
C ASN A 42 9.12 -45.15 -59.43
N ASP A 43 10.14 -45.95 -59.13
CA ASP A 43 10.40 -46.45 -57.77
C ASP A 43 10.91 -45.33 -56.86
N THR A 44 11.71 -44.40 -57.42
CA THR A 44 12.20 -43.23 -56.69
C THR A 44 11.06 -42.28 -56.29
N ILE A 45 10.08 -42.07 -57.19
CA ILE A 45 8.91 -41.22 -56.92
C ILE A 45 8.06 -41.83 -55.79
N MET A 46 7.81 -43.13 -55.82
CA MET A 46 7.03 -43.83 -54.79
C MET A 46 7.68 -43.72 -53.40
N PHE A 47 9.01 -43.89 -53.33
CA PHE A 47 9.75 -43.74 -52.08
C PHE A 47 9.68 -42.31 -51.52
N PHE A 48 9.85 -41.29 -52.39
CA PHE A 48 9.74 -39.89 -51.99
C PHE A 48 8.35 -39.55 -51.45
N PHE A 49 7.30 -40.07 -52.09
CA PHE A 49 5.91 -39.86 -51.66
C PHE A 49 5.67 -40.44 -50.25
N ALA A 50 6.17 -41.65 -49.99
CA ALA A 50 6.08 -42.27 -48.67
C ALA A 50 6.83 -41.46 -47.59
N LEU A 51 8.02 -40.97 -47.92
CA LEU A 51 8.84 -40.15 -47.02
C LEU A 51 8.17 -38.80 -46.70
N ALA A 52 7.58 -38.15 -47.71
CA ALA A 52 6.88 -36.88 -47.54
C ALA A 52 5.68 -37.02 -46.59
N ILE A 53 4.90 -38.10 -46.72
CA ILE A 53 3.79 -38.40 -45.81
C ILE A 53 4.29 -38.61 -44.38
N PHE A 54 5.37 -39.38 -44.20
CA PHE A 54 5.96 -39.62 -42.89
C PHE A 54 6.42 -38.33 -42.20
N CYS A 55 7.13 -37.46 -42.92
CA CYS A 55 7.55 -36.14 -42.43
C CYS A 55 6.35 -35.23 -42.10
N GLY A 56 5.30 -35.24 -42.92
CA GLY A 56 4.08 -34.48 -42.67
C GLY A 56 3.37 -34.92 -41.39
N LEU A 57 3.22 -36.24 -41.18
CA LEU A 57 2.57 -36.80 -39.99
C LEU A 57 3.36 -36.51 -38.72
N THR A 58 4.67 -36.73 -38.74
CA THR A 58 5.54 -36.46 -37.58
C THR A 58 5.59 -34.98 -37.22
N GLY A 59 5.68 -34.09 -38.22
CA GLY A 59 5.60 -32.64 -38.01
C GLY A 59 4.26 -32.21 -37.41
N PHE A 60 3.16 -32.72 -37.94
CA PHE A 60 1.82 -32.44 -37.42
C PHE A 60 1.66 -32.87 -35.95
N VAL A 61 2.15 -34.05 -35.58
CA VAL A 61 2.10 -34.55 -34.19
C VAL A 61 2.89 -33.65 -33.23
N ILE A 62 4.08 -33.19 -33.63
CA ILE A 62 4.91 -32.30 -32.80
C ILE A 62 4.21 -30.96 -32.59
N ILE A 63 3.75 -30.32 -33.68
CA ILE A 63 3.07 -29.02 -33.62
C ILE A 63 1.80 -29.12 -32.77
N ARG A 64 1.01 -30.18 -32.98
CA ARG A 64 -0.22 -30.38 -32.22
C ARG A 64 0.04 -30.55 -30.73
N ARG A 65 1.07 -31.32 -30.35
CA ARG A 65 1.45 -31.50 -28.95
C ARG A 65 1.84 -30.19 -28.27
N SER A 66 2.64 -29.35 -28.93
CA SER A 66 3.04 -28.05 -28.37
C SER A 66 1.87 -27.07 -28.33
N ALA A 67 0.97 -27.10 -29.33
CA ALA A 67 -0.27 -26.30 -29.33
C ALA A 67 -1.21 -26.68 -28.17
N ASP A 68 -1.37 -27.97 -27.90
CA ASP A 68 -2.17 -28.46 -26.77
C ASP A 68 -1.59 -28.01 -25.42
N GLN A 69 -0.25 -28.01 -25.27
CA GLN A 69 0.42 -27.49 -24.08
C GLN A 69 0.21 -25.99 -23.88
N LEU A 70 0.22 -25.21 -24.97
CA LEU A 70 -0.07 -23.78 -24.95
C LEU A 70 -1.52 -23.49 -24.57
N GLY A 71 -2.47 -24.30 -25.08
CA GLY A 71 -3.87 -24.25 -24.67
C GLY A 71 -4.06 -24.55 -23.18
N TYR A 72 -3.36 -25.56 -22.65
CA TYR A 72 -3.37 -25.87 -21.22
C TYR A 72 -2.82 -24.71 -20.38
N LEU A 73 -1.68 -24.15 -20.77
CA LEU A 73 -1.07 -23.01 -20.10
C LEU A 73 -2.02 -21.80 -20.08
N SER A 74 -2.63 -21.47 -21.21
CA SER A 74 -3.62 -20.39 -21.34
C SER A 74 -4.85 -20.59 -20.44
N LYS A 75 -5.38 -21.82 -20.38
CA LYS A 75 -6.51 -22.14 -19.49
C LYS A 75 -6.13 -22.01 -18.02
N LYS A 76 -4.92 -22.44 -17.65
CA LYS A 76 -4.42 -22.39 -16.27
C LYS A 76 -4.17 -20.94 -15.82
N THR A 77 -3.54 -20.11 -16.67
CA THR A 77 -3.37 -18.67 -16.40
C THR A 77 -4.72 -17.95 -16.28
N GLY A 78 -5.70 -18.29 -17.14
CA GLY A 78 -7.07 -17.79 -17.05
C GLY A 78 -7.78 -18.16 -15.75
N SER A 79 -7.56 -19.38 -15.24
CA SER A 79 -8.18 -19.85 -13.99
C SER A 79 -7.63 -19.16 -12.72
N ILE A 80 -6.38 -18.68 -12.76
CA ILE A 80 -5.75 -17.95 -11.63
C ILE A 80 -6.37 -16.54 -11.51
N LYS A 81 -6.73 -15.92 -12.64
CA LYS A 81 -7.47 -14.64 -12.67
C LYS A 81 -8.84 -14.74 -12.00
N ALA A 82 -9.45 -15.93 -11.96
CA ALA A 82 -10.73 -16.19 -11.28
C ALA A 82 -10.60 -16.37 -9.75
N GLY A 83 -9.44 -16.04 -9.15
CA GLY A 83 -9.26 -15.97 -7.71
C GLY A 83 -8.76 -17.26 -7.04
N LYS A 84 -8.45 -18.32 -7.80
CA LYS A 84 -7.75 -19.49 -7.26
C LYS A 84 -6.25 -19.17 -7.10
N LYS A 85 -5.88 -18.65 -5.92
CA LYS A 85 -4.55 -18.06 -5.64
C LYS A 85 -3.38 -19.06 -5.53
N ASP A 86 -3.60 -20.37 -5.46
CA ASP A 86 -2.57 -21.29 -4.92
C ASP A 86 -2.01 -22.35 -5.86
N ALA A 87 -2.29 -22.28 -7.17
CA ALA A 87 -1.76 -23.27 -8.12
C ALA A 87 -0.54 -22.72 -8.86
N LEU A 88 0.67 -23.14 -8.46
CA LEU A 88 1.85 -22.99 -9.31
C LEU A 88 1.57 -23.62 -10.68
N ILE A 89 1.90 -22.88 -11.73
CA ILE A 89 1.83 -23.41 -13.08
C ILE A 89 3.01 -24.34 -13.27
N GLN A 90 2.78 -25.62 -13.00
CA GLN A 90 3.66 -26.69 -13.44
C GLN A 90 3.13 -27.22 -14.76
N ILE A 91 4.00 -27.20 -15.77
CA ILE A 91 3.78 -27.83 -17.06
C ILE A 91 5.03 -28.67 -17.39
N ASN A 92 4.84 -29.80 -18.06
CA ASN A 92 5.93 -30.57 -18.63
C ASN A 92 5.93 -30.30 -20.13
N ALA A 93 6.51 -29.17 -20.51
CA ALA A 93 6.49 -28.65 -21.87
C ALA A 93 7.90 -28.47 -22.44
N ASP A 94 7.96 -27.98 -23.68
CA ASP A 94 9.21 -27.54 -24.28
C ASP A 94 9.84 -26.42 -23.42
N GLN A 95 11.15 -26.25 -23.54
CA GLN A 95 11.90 -25.35 -22.65
C GLN A 95 11.33 -23.93 -22.65
N GLU A 96 10.97 -23.40 -23.82
CA GLU A 96 10.40 -22.04 -23.92
C GLU A 96 9.08 -21.90 -23.16
N LEU A 97 8.23 -22.93 -23.18
CA LEU A 97 6.96 -22.91 -22.46
C LEU A 97 7.18 -23.03 -20.95
N ASN A 98 8.14 -23.87 -20.52
CA ASN A 98 8.52 -23.96 -19.10
C ASN A 98 9.08 -22.61 -18.61
N ASP A 99 9.96 -21.97 -19.38
CA ASP A 99 10.51 -20.65 -19.05
C ASP A 99 9.39 -19.61 -18.90
N ILE A 100 8.38 -19.62 -19.78
CA ILE A 100 7.20 -18.74 -19.65
C ILE A 100 6.42 -19.04 -18.36
N ALA A 101 6.18 -20.31 -18.05
CA ALA A 101 5.48 -20.71 -16.83
C ALA A 101 6.24 -20.27 -15.58
N ASP A 102 7.57 -20.38 -15.56
CA ASP A 102 8.43 -19.97 -14.46
C ASP A 102 8.44 -18.45 -14.26
N HIS A 103 8.56 -17.67 -15.34
CA HIS A 103 8.44 -16.21 -15.25
C HIS A 103 7.06 -15.79 -14.74
N PHE A 104 5.99 -16.45 -15.22
CA PHE A 104 4.64 -16.18 -14.74
C PHE A 104 4.49 -16.50 -13.25
N ASN A 105 5.01 -17.65 -12.80
CA ASN A 105 5.04 -18.03 -11.39
C ASN A 105 5.81 -17.02 -10.53
N ALA A 106 6.94 -16.49 -11.02
CA ALA A 106 7.70 -15.45 -10.33
C ALA A 106 6.88 -14.16 -10.17
N ILE A 107 6.20 -13.71 -11.22
CA ILE A 107 5.31 -12.54 -11.18
C ILE A 107 4.16 -12.78 -10.21
N LEU A 108 3.52 -13.95 -10.24
CA LEU A 108 2.43 -14.28 -9.30
C LEU A 108 2.90 -14.20 -7.84
N LYS A 109 4.10 -14.72 -7.55
CA LYS A 109 4.70 -14.66 -6.22
C LYS A 109 4.98 -13.21 -5.81
N GLU A 110 5.48 -12.39 -6.72
CA GLU A 110 5.72 -10.97 -6.47
C GLU A 110 4.42 -10.20 -6.22
N LEU A 111 3.37 -10.46 -7.00
CA LEU A 111 2.04 -9.88 -6.79
C LEU A 111 1.46 -10.28 -5.43
N GLN A 112 1.57 -11.54 -5.02
CA GLN A 112 1.14 -11.99 -3.70
C GLN A 112 1.93 -11.31 -2.57
N ASN A 113 3.24 -11.17 -2.72
CA ASN A 113 4.07 -10.47 -1.75
C ASN A 113 3.71 -8.98 -1.67
N THR A 114 3.40 -8.36 -2.81
CA THR A 114 2.97 -6.96 -2.90
C THR A 114 1.60 -6.76 -2.25
N ASP A 115 0.64 -7.65 -2.49
CA ASP A 115 -0.68 -7.67 -1.85
C ASP A 115 -0.56 -7.76 -0.32
N ARG A 116 0.28 -8.69 0.18
CA ARG A 116 0.59 -8.82 1.61
C ARG A 116 1.24 -7.57 2.18
N LYS A 117 2.21 -6.98 1.46
CA LYS A 117 2.89 -5.74 1.88
C LYS A 117 1.92 -4.57 1.96
N MET A 118 1.08 -4.37 0.94
CA MET A 118 0.05 -3.32 0.92
C MET A 118 -0.94 -3.48 2.08
N LYS A 119 -1.38 -4.71 2.36
CA LYS A 119 -2.24 -4.99 3.51
C LYS A 119 -1.59 -4.60 4.84
N ASN A 120 -0.32 -4.97 5.04
CA ASN A 120 0.41 -4.62 6.25
C ASN A 120 0.63 -3.10 6.38
N GLN A 121 0.92 -2.40 5.27
CA GLN A 121 1.05 -0.94 5.26
C GLN A 121 -0.28 -0.24 5.57
N SER A 122 -1.40 -0.74 5.03
CA SER A 122 -2.73 -0.22 5.32
C SER A 122 -3.09 -0.39 6.80
N LEU A 123 -2.78 -1.54 7.40
CA LEU A 123 -2.97 -1.76 8.84
C LEU A 123 -2.13 -0.79 9.69
N GLN A 124 -0.87 -0.57 9.33
CA GLN A 124 -0.02 0.41 10.02
C GLN A 124 -0.57 1.84 9.93
N LEU A 125 -1.11 2.23 8.77
CA LEU A 125 -1.70 3.56 8.59
C LEU A 125 -2.92 3.75 9.49
N ILE A 126 -3.79 2.74 9.59
CA ILE A 126 -4.97 2.77 10.46
C ILE A 126 -4.56 2.93 11.92
N LEU A 127 -3.56 2.17 12.39
CA LEU A 127 -3.05 2.31 13.76
C LEU A 127 -2.49 3.71 14.03
N TYR A 128 -1.74 4.26 13.07
CA TYR A 128 -1.18 5.61 13.19
C TYR A 128 -2.28 6.68 13.22
N THR A 129 -3.34 6.55 12.40
CA THR A 129 -4.44 7.53 12.41
C THR A 129 -5.24 7.48 13.71
N GLU A 130 -5.42 6.29 14.29
CA GLU A 130 -6.02 6.13 15.63
C GLU A 130 -5.19 6.83 16.71
N GLU A 131 -3.87 6.60 16.73
CA GLU A 131 -2.96 7.25 17.68
C GLU A 131 -2.95 8.77 17.52
N LEU A 132 -2.89 9.25 16.28
CA LEU A 132 -2.93 10.69 15.96
C LEU A 132 -4.25 11.33 16.41
N SER A 133 -5.39 10.66 16.18
CA SER A 133 -6.70 11.14 16.62
C SER A 133 -6.78 11.23 18.15
N SER A 134 -6.26 10.23 18.86
CA SER A 134 -6.19 10.23 20.32
C SER A 134 -5.31 11.38 20.85
N SER A 135 -4.14 11.58 20.25
CA SER A 135 -3.25 12.69 20.59
C SER A 135 -3.90 14.05 20.34
N TYR A 136 -4.55 14.23 19.19
CA TYR A 136 -5.27 15.46 18.86
C TYR A 136 -6.39 15.76 19.87
N LYS A 137 -7.14 14.73 20.28
CA LYS A 137 -8.17 14.87 21.32
C LYS A 137 -7.58 15.34 22.66
N LYS A 138 -6.47 14.75 23.11
CA LYS A 138 -5.79 15.17 24.34
C LYS A 138 -5.31 16.62 24.27
N LEU A 139 -4.69 17.03 23.16
CA LEU A 139 -4.25 18.41 22.96
C LEU A 139 -5.43 19.39 22.97
N LYS A 140 -6.57 18.98 22.41
CA LYS A 140 -7.79 19.77 22.41
C LYS A 140 -8.34 19.93 23.83
N GLU A 141 -8.42 18.85 24.60
CA GLU A 141 -8.81 18.87 26.01
C GLU A 141 -7.88 19.74 26.85
N GLU A 142 -6.56 19.62 26.68
CA GLU A 142 -5.56 20.45 27.37
C GLU A 142 -5.75 21.94 27.04
N LYS A 143 -5.97 22.27 25.76
CA LYS A 143 -6.19 23.65 25.32
C LYS A 143 -7.49 24.23 25.90
N ASP A 144 -8.55 23.43 25.95
CA ASP A 144 -9.84 23.85 26.50
C ASP A 144 -9.74 24.04 28.03
N LEU A 145 -9.03 23.14 28.74
CA LEU A 145 -8.73 23.29 30.16
C LEU A 145 -7.90 24.54 30.43
N LYS A 146 -6.84 24.80 29.63
CA LYS A 146 -6.02 26.03 29.74
C LYS A 146 -6.89 27.28 29.60
N LYS A 147 -7.82 27.28 28.63
CA LYS A 147 -8.75 28.41 28.41
C LYS A 147 -9.70 28.60 29.59
N GLN A 148 -10.19 27.52 30.19
CA GLN A 148 -11.03 27.60 31.39
C GLN A 148 -10.25 28.15 32.59
N LEU A 149 -9.04 27.63 32.86
CA LEU A 149 -8.19 28.09 33.96
C LEU A 149 -7.79 29.56 33.81
N SER A 150 -7.56 30.06 32.60
CA SER A 150 -7.24 31.47 32.36
C SER A 150 -8.33 32.47 32.74
N LYS A 151 -9.58 32.01 32.95
CA LYS A 151 -10.67 32.86 33.44
C LYS A 151 -10.58 33.12 34.94
N TYR A 152 -9.98 32.20 35.68
CA TYR A 152 -9.90 32.23 37.15
C TYR A 152 -8.50 32.61 37.66
N VAL A 153 -7.48 32.30 36.86
CA VAL A 153 -6.09 32.55 37.18
C VAL A 153 -5.55 33.48 36.10
N GLY A 154 -5.17 34.71 36.47
CA GLY A 154 -4.68 35.71 35.52
C GLY A 154 -3.63 35.13 34.56
N LYS A 155 -3.68 35.54 33.29
CA LYS A 155 -2.89 34.95 32.18
C LYS A 155 -1.40 34.75 32.50
N HIS A 156 -0.82 35.68 33.27
CA HIS A 156 0.58 35.64 33.73
C HIS A 156 0.90 34.50 34.71
N LEU A 157 -0.04 34.07 35.55
CA LEU A 157 0.16 32.92 36.44
C LEU A 157 0.08 31.61 35.65
N VAL A 158 -0.85 31.49 34.70
CA VAL A 158 -1.01 30.28 33.85
C VAL A 158 0.26 30.05 33.02
N ASP A 159 0.86 31.10 32.47
CA ASP A 159 2.11 30.97 31.70
C ASP A 159 3.32 30.66 32.62
N LYS A 160 3.34 31.19 33.86
CA LYS A 160 4.33 30.79 34.89
C LYS A 160 4.15 29.33 35.34
N LEU A 161 2.91 28.89 35.49
CA LEU A 161 2.53 27.52 35.82
C LEU A 161 3.07 26.52 34.80
N ILE A 162 2.80 26.78 33.51
CA ILE A 162 3.19 25.91 32.40
C ILE A 162 4.71 25.93 32.15
N SER A 163 5.37 27.08 32.32
CA SER A 163 6.84 27.17 32.16
C SER A 163 7.63 26.56 33.32
N SER A 164 7.00 26.41 34.50
CA SER A 164 7.62 25.74 35.65
C SER A 164 7.56 24.21 35.49
N LYS A 165 8.59 23.64 34.86
CA LYS A 165 8.77 22.18 34.65
C LYS A 165 8.79 21.30 35.92
N ARG A 166 8.53 21.85 37.12
CA ARG A 166 8.85 21.22 38.40
C ARG A 166 7.92 21.50 39.58
N GLY A 167 6.69 21.99 39.37
CA GLY A 167 5.68 22.07 40.43
C GLY A 167 6.02 22.96 41.65
N ILE A 168 7.12 23.71 41.62
CA ILE A 168 7.48 24.66 42.66
C ILE A 168 6.82 25.98 42.27
N LEU A 169 5.53 26.09 42.59
CA LEU A 169 4.75 27.28 42.29
C LEU A 169 4.82 28.34 43.38
N PHE A 170 5.13 27.92 44.59
CA PHE A 170 5.17 28.79 45.74
C PHE A 170 6.39 28.37 46.56
N LYS A 171 7.50 29.06 46.34
CA LYS A 171 8.51 29.15 47.38
C LYS A 171 7.93 30.15 48.37
N ASP A 172 7.80 29.77 49.64
CA ASP A 172 7.35 30.69 50.69
C ASP A 172 8.35 31.86 50.75
N GLU A 173 8.01 32.95 50.07
CA GLU A 173 8.83 34.15 49.99
C GLU A 173 8.07 35.30 50.62
N ARG A 174 8.76 36.04 51.50
CA ARG A 174 8.23 37.32 51.96
C ARG A 174 8.38 38.32 50.81
N LYS A 175 7.26 38.90 50.40
CA LYS A 175 7.20 39.99 49.43
C LYS A 175 6.45 41.16 50.02
N GLU A 176 6.90 42.35 49.66
CA GLU A 176 6.12 43.57 49.85
C GLU A 176 5.00 43.59 48.81
N VAL A 177 3.75 43.73 49.28
CA VAL A 177 2.55 43.70 48.44
C VAL A 177 1.61 44.83 48.84
N THR A 178 0.87 45.34 47.85
CA THR A 178 -0.23 46.28 48.08
C THR A 178 -1.54 45.51 47.99
N ILE A 179 -2.37 45.60 49.04
CA ILE A 179 -3.68 44.95 49.09
C ILE A 179 -4.77 45.98 48.82
N LEU A 180 -5.67 45.68 47.90
CA LEU A 180 -6.84 46.50 47.58
C LEU A 180 -8.11 45.76 48.02
N PHE A 181 -8.90 46.41 48.87
CA PHE A 181 -10.26 45.98 49.19
C PHE A 181 -11.27 46.92 48.53
N ALA A 182 -12.28 46.35 47.88
CA ALA A 182 -13.35 47.10 47.22
C ALA A 182 -14.68 46.37 47.40
N ASP A 183 -15.74 47.12 47.63
CA ASP A 183 -17.10 46.59 47.84
C ASP A 183 -18.15 47.52 47.20
N ILE A 184 -19.33 46.97 46.90
CA ILE A 184 -20.45 47.69 46.30
C ILE A 184 -21.25 48.39 47.42
N ARG A 185 -21.40 49.70 47.31
CA ARG A 185 -22.18 50.48 48.29
C ARG A 185 -23.65 50.03 48.29
N SER A 186 -24.22 49.89 49.49
CA SER A 186 -25.63 49.52 49.69
C SER A 186 -26.02 48.20 49.02
N PHE A 187 -25.08 47.25 48.90
CA PHE A 187 -25.32 45.97 48.22
C PHE A 187 -26.56 45.24 48.75
N THR A 188 -26.74 45.17 50.07
CA THR A 188 -27.92 44.55 50.71
C THR A 188 -29.23 45.11 50.17
N SER A 189 -29.40 46.43 50.19
CA SER A 189 -30.61 47.11 49.71
C SER A 189 -30.86 46.92 48.21
N ILE A 190 -29.80 46.70 47.42
CA ILE A 190 -29.91 46.41 45.98
C ILE A 190 -30.39 44.98 45.78
N THR A 191 -29.79 44.01 46.49
CA THR A 191 -30.14 42.58 46.37
C THR A 191 -31.54 42.25 46.87
N GLU A 192 -32.08 43.02 47.82
CA GLU A 192 -33.46 42.85 48.32
C GLU A 192 -34.52 43.33 47.31
N LYS A 193 -34.13 44.16 46.33
CA LYS A 193 -35.05 44.78 45.38
C LYS A 193 -34.96 44.20 43.97
N LEU A 194 -33.87 43.50 43.65
CA LEU A 194 -33.61 42.94 42.32
C LEU A 194 -33.85 41.43 42.29
N PRO A 195 -34.38 40.89 41.18
CA PRO A 195 -34.34 39.47 40.88
C PRO A 195 -32.91 38.91 40.91
N ALA A 196 -32.77 37.62 41.22
CA ALA A 196 -31.47 36.98 41.31
C ALA A 196 -30.67 37.05 39.98
N GLU A 197 -31.34 36.96 38.83
CA GLU A 197 -30.66 37.08 37.53
C GLU A 197 -30.03 38.47 37.34
N ASP A 198 -30.76 39.53 37.67
CA ASP A 198 -30.31 40.91 37.53
C ASP A 198 -29.15 41.24 38.49
N VAL A 199 -29.17 40.68 39.71
CA VAL A 199 -28.05 40.77 40.65
C VAL A 199 -26.79 40.10 40.08
N VAL A 200 -26.94 38.91 39.50
CA VAL A 200 -25.82 38.18 38.88
C VAL A 200 -25.26 38.94 37.68
N GLU A 201 -26.12 39.54 36.86
CA GLU A 201 -25.69 40.38 35.73
C GLU A 201 -24.92 41.63 36.20
N MET A 202 -25.45 42.35 37.20
CA MET A 202 -24.78 43.50 37.81
C MET A 202 -23.40 43.12 38.39
N LEU A 203 -23.32 42.00 39.12
CA LEU A 203 -22.06 41.50 39.67
C LEU A 203 -21.06 41.16 38.56
N ASN A 204 -21.49 40.47 37.51
CA ASN A 204 -20.63 40.15 36.37
C ASN A 204 -20.11 41.41 35.69
N LEU A 205 -20.94 42.46 35.53
CA LEU A 205 -20.50 43.75 34.98
C LEU A 205 -19.44 44.42 35.87
N PHE A 206 -19.68 44.48 37.18
CA PHE A 206 -18.73 45.04 38.15
C PHE A 206 -17.40 44.26 38.16
N PHE A 207 -17.47 42.93 38.24
CA PHE A 207 -16.28 42.09 38.26
C PHE A 207 -15.50 42.16 36.95
N ASN A 208 -16.16 42.15 35.79
CA ASN A 208 -15.47 42.30 34.50
C ASN A 208 -14.68 43.61 34.43
N ALA A 209 -15.30 44.74 34.84
CA ALA A 209 -14.63 46.04 34.86
C ALA A 209 -13.42 46.06 35.81
N MET A 210 -13.57 45.49 37.01
CA MET A 210 -12.48 45.42 37.99
C MET A 210 -11.34 44.49 37.55
N VAL A 211 -11.67 43.28 37.08
CA VAL A 211 -10.71 42.27 36.61
C VAL A 211 -9.86 42.80 35.47
N ASP A 212 -10.47 43.50 34.50
CA ASP A 212 -9.74 44.11 33.39
C ASP A 212 -8.71 45.14 33.86
N ILE A 213 -9.06 45.96 34.86
CA ILE A 213 -8.15 46.95 35.44
C ILE A 213 -7.02 46.28 36.23
N ILE A 214 -7.36 45.27 37.06
CA ILE A 214 -6.39 44.53 37.89
C ILE A 214 -5.37 43.83 36.99
N PHE A 215 -5.82 43.11 35.95
CA PHE A 215 -4.92 42.42 35.04
C PHE A 215 -4.11 43.36 34.14
N LYS A 216 -4.65 44.53 33.73
CA LYS A 216 -3.87 45.56 33.02
C LYS A 216 -2.70 46.10 33.84
N ASN A 217 -2.80 46.05 35.17
CA ASN A 217 -1.75 46.48 36.10
C ASN A 217 -0.96 45.31 36.69
N ASN A 218 -1.05 44.12 36.07
CA ASN A 218 -0.38 42.89 36.52
C ASN A 218 -0.73 42.48 37.97
N GLY A 219 -1.88 42.94 38.48
CA GLY A 219 -2.41 42.52 39.77
C GLY A 219 -3.01 41.10 39.72
N ILE A 220 -3.24 40.53 40.89
CA ILE A 220 -3.84 39.20 41.07
C ILE A 220 -5.13 39.39 41.84
N LEU A 221 -6.18 38.68 41.44
CA LEU A 221 -7.41 38.60 42.22
C LEU A 221 -7.24 37.48 43.26
N ASP A 222 -7.41 37.82 44.53
CA ASP A 222 -7.42 36.87 45.64
C ASP A 222 -8.78 36.97 46.35
N LYS A 223 -9.30 35.85 46.86
CA LYS A 223 -10.65 35.75 47.45
C LYS A 223 -10.59 35.54 48.94
#